data_AF-A0AA35V1N0-F1
#
_entry.id   AF-A0AA35V1N0-F1
#
_cell.length_a   1.000
_cell.length_b   1.000
_cell.length_c   1.000
_cell.angle_alpha   90.00
_cell.angle_beta   90.00
_cell.angle_gamma   90.00
#
_symmetry.space_group_name_H-M   'P 1'
#
loop_
_entity.id
_entity.type
_entity.pdbx_description
1 polymer ?
#
loop_
_entity_poly.entity_id
_entity_poly.type
_entity_poly.pdbx_seq_one_letter_code
_entity_poly.pdbx_strand_id
1 'polypeptide(L)'
;MTSSAVAAIPAAQSPLLEGITQDGCPIRNLYDRWEPEQRLQLSPEVQCLLLRDSDSGREAVWYLDTAGCYLGSHIEVTHKFSADAILAPLERDLIPLTLSSLATMPTEGPGNLPALPQFLAIQLAIAWMVRHPSAISPTQDKQHLTDDRIHLTLATRSGEGPLLTTSPYSSRPLLEQIVFSIEGQRVYRFYDETVNSAFYLAWDETQLDQTPALYCPTAELLISDQPNPTLLPARILAWYMSHPEHIEDIHNASVLSAQEYGLGSASRVSEIPEAPGHLTENTSKSEAWQYLTNMPDSDVGAFSPTQPETRSTSATNPHRPGLLSRLKGMFRRR
;
A
#
# COMPACT_ATOMS: atom_id res chain seq x y z
N MET A 1 67.54 -19.92 11.53
CA MET A 1 66.54 -19.65 10.47
C MET A 1 65.32 -19.06 11.15
N THR A 2 65.26 -17.74 11.18
CA THR A 2 64.20 -16.96 11.82
C THR A 2 63.05 -16.72 10.84
N SER A 3 61.86 -17.09 11.32
CA SER A 3 60.52 -16.53 11.07
C SER A 3 60.35 -15.50 9.95
N SER A 4 59.35 -15.73 9.11
CA SER A 4 58.50 -14.65 8.62
C SER A 4 57.05 -15.14 8.64
N ALA A 5 56.42 -15.00 9.81
CA ALA A 5 54.97 -15.01 9.92
C ALA A 5 54.47 -13.70 9.28
N VAL A 6 53.80 -13.83 8.14
CA VAL A 6 53.06 -12.72 7.54
C VAL A 6 51.89 -12.42 8.49
N ALA A 7 52.03 -11.35 9.26
CA ALA A 7 50.93 -10.81 10.04
C ALA A 7 49.84 -10.38 9.06
N ALA A 8 48.71 -11.10 9.04
CA ALA A 8 47.51 -10.65 8.36
C ALA A 8 47.16 -9.27 8.95
N ILE A 9 47.15 -8.26 8.08
CA ILE A 9 46.65 -6.92 8.42
C ILE A 9 45.19 -7.13 8.84
N PRO A 10 44.78 -6.74 10.06
CA PRO A 10 43.37 -6.82 10.43
C PRO A 10 42.59 -5.96 9.43
N ALA A 11 41.63 -6.56 8.74
CA ALA A 11 40.71 -5.84 7.89
C ALA A 11 40.19 -4.62 8.67
N ALA A 12 40.28 -3.44 8.07
CA ALA A 12 39.80 -2.22 8.71
C ALA A 12 38.36 -2.45 9.17
N GLN A 13 38.11 -2.26 10.47
CA GLN A 13 36.76 -2.42 11.02
C GLN A 13 35.82 -1.47 10.30
N SER A 14 34.70 -2.01 9.81
CA SER A 14 33.70 -1.18 9.15
C SER A 14 33.23 -0.10 10.12
N PRO A 15 33.16 1.18 9.70
CA PRO A 15 32.69 2.27 10.56
C PRO A 15 31.26 2.05 11.07
N LEU A 16 30.46 1.22 10.38
CA LEU A 16 29.10 0.88 10.79
C LEU A 16 29.05 -0.01 12.04
N LEU A 17 30.13 -0.74 12.35
CA LEU A 17 30.26 -1.57 13.56
C LEU A 17 30.85 -0.80 14.74
N GLU A 18 31.30 0.44 14.53
CA GLU A 18 31.92 1.23 15.58
C GLU A 18 30.94 1.49 16.74
N GLY A 19 31.43 1.25 17.96
CA GLY A 19 30.65 1.40 19.20
C GLY A 19 29.62 0.29 19.45
N ILE A 20 29.48 -0.71 18.56
CA ILE A 20 28.55 -1.80 18.78
C ILE A 20 29.10 -2.79 19.80
N THR A 21 28.30 -3.16 20.79
CA THR A 21 28.67 -4.13 21.83
C THR A 21 27.63 -5.23 21.98
N GLN A 22 28.07 -6.43 22.37
CA GLN A 22 27.23 -7.53 22.80
C GLN A 22 27.79 -8.06 24.11
N ASP A 23 26.93 -8.18 25.14
CA ASP A 23 27.33 -8.60 26.49
C ASP A 23 28.52 -7.80 27.06
N GLY A 24 28.55 -6.49 26.77
CA GLY A 24 29.61 -5.57 27.17
C GLY A 24 30.92 -5.70 26.38
N CYS A 25 31.00 -6.61 25.41
CA CYS A 25 32.17 -6.81 24.56
C CYS A 25 31.97 -6.12 23.19
N PRO A 26 32.97 -5.39 22.67
CA PRO A 26 32.87 -4.76 21.36
C PRO A 26 32.82 -5.81 20.24
N ILE A 27 31.87 -5.68 19.33
CA ILE A 27 31.79 -6.51 18.13
C ILE A 27 32.80 -5.98 17.11
N ARG A 28 33.79 -6.80 16.79
CA ARG A 28 34.89 -6.42 15.89
C ARG A 28 34.71 -6.94 14.47
N ASN A 29 34.07 -8.10 14.34
CA ASN A 29 33.86 -8.81 13.09
C ASN A 29 32.46 -9.45 13.12
N LEU A 30 31.88 -9.64 11.94
CA LEU A 30 30.67 -10.44 11.74
C LEU A 30 31.06 -11.89 11.37
N TYR A 31 30.07 -12.76 11.24
CA TYR A 31 30.27 -14.06 10.61
C TYR A 31 30.78 -13.89 9.18
N ASP A 32 31.52 -14.89 8.68
CA ASP A 32 32.03 -14.90 7.31
C ASP A 32 30.92 -14.51 6.31
N ARG A 33 31.27 -13.62 5.35
CA ARG A 33 30.42 -13.10 4.26
C ARG A 33 29.35 -12.08 4.66
N TRP A 34 29.08 -11.90 5.95
CA TRP A 34 28.16 -10.87 6.39
C TRP A 34 28.86 -9.53 6.49
N GLU A 35 28.28 -8.54 5.82
CA GLU A 35 28.81 -7.19 5.75
C GLU A 35 27.75 -6.20 6.27
N PRO A 36 28.13 -5.20 7.08
CA PRO A 36 27.21 -4.15 7.48
C PRO A 36 26.94 -3.24 6.28
N GLU A 37 25.66 -3.00 6.01
CA GLU A 37 25.21 -2.21 4.85
C GLU A 37 24.78 -0.81 5.27
N GLN A 38 23.94 -0.70 6.31
CA GLN A 38 23.40 0.59 6.73
C GLN A 38 23.03 0.59 8.21
N ARG A 39 23.28 1.71 8.89
CA ARG A 39 22.81 1.96 10.26
C ARG A 39 21.78 3.09 10.27
N LEU A 40 20.64 2.85 10.89
CA LEU A 40 19.46 3.73 10.88
C LEU A 40 18.97 3.98 12.31
N GLN A 41 18.51 5.20 12.58
CA GLN A 41 17.78 5.49 13.81
C GLN A 41 16.29 5.18 13.57
N LEU A 42 15.76 4.20 14.30
CA LEU A 42 14.35 3.81 14.16
C LEU A 42 13.45 4.64 15.09
N SER A 43 13.89 4.85 16.32
CA SER A 43 13.22 5.67 17.33
C SER A 43 14.27 6.38 18.20
N PRO A 44 13.92 7.32 19.09
CA PRO A 44 14.92 7.94 19.98
C PRO A 44 15.72 6.94 20.83
N GLU A 45 15.22 5.72 21.03
CA GLU A 45 15.85 4.70 21.89
C GLU A 45 16.43 3.51 21.12
N VAL A 46 16.02 3.31 19.86
CA VAL A 46 16.35 2.12 19.07
C VAL A 46 16.99 2.49 17.74
N GLN A 47 18.09 1.81 17.44
CA GLN A 47 18.77 1.84 16.15
C GLN A 47 18.68 0.47 15.47
N CYS A 48 18.77 0.46 14.16
CA CYS A 48 18.85 -0.76 13.36
C CYS A 48 20.17 -0.77 12.58
N LEU A 49 20.84 -1.90 12.55
CA LEU A 49 21.94 -2.18 11.62
C LEU A 49 21.47 -3.23 10.64
N LEU A 50 21.44 -2.88 9.36
CA LEU A 50 21.23 -3.82 8.27
C LEU A 50 22.53 -4.47 7.88
N LEU A 51 22.44 -5.77 7.66
CA LEU A 51 23.53 -6.65 7.29
C LEU A 51 23.13 -7.39 6.02
N ARG A 52 24.11 -7.64 5.15
CA ARG A 52 23.91 -8.38 3.93
C ARG A 52 24.99 -9.44 3.75
N ASP A 53 24.57 -10.62 3.33
CA ASP A 53 25.45 -11.70 2.91
C ASP A 53 25.89 -11.42 1.46
N SER A 54 27.18 -11.18 1.23
CA SER A 54 27.69 -10.72 -0.06
C SER A 54 27.60 -11.76 -1.19
N ASP A 55 27.48 -13.06 -0.87
CA ASP A 55 27.33 -14.13 -1.86
C ASP A 55 25.87 -14.37 -2.24
N SER A 56 25.01 -14.51 -1.23
CA SER A 56 23.61 -14.92 -1.41
C SER A 56 22.64 -13.74 -1.54
N GLY A 57 23.08 -12.54 -1.16
CA GLY A 57 22.25 -11.35 -1.10
C GLY A 57 21.23 -11.37 0.03
N ARG A 58 21.26 -12.36 0.93
CA ARG A 58 20.36 -12.43 2.09
C ARG A 58 20.61 -11.25 3.02
N GLU A 59 19.53 -10.72 3.59
CA GLU A 59 19.58 -9.60 4.50
C GLU A 59 19.25 -10.04 5.94
N ALA A 60 19.78 -9.30 6.90
CA ALA A 60 19.45 -9.44 8.32
C ALA A 60 19.45 -8.06 8.97
N VAL A 61 18.73 -7.94 10.09
CA VAL A 61 18.68 -6.72 10.89
C VAL A 61 19.13 -7.02 12.31
N TRP A 62 19.96 -6.16 12.86
CA TRP A 62 20.21 -6.09 14.29
C TRP A 62 19.55 -4.84 14.88
N TYR A 63 18.77 -5.04 15.93
CA TYR A 63 18.27 -3.97 16.77
C TYR A 63 19.33 -3.63 17.81
N LEU A 64 19.57 -2.35 18.03
CA LEU A 64 20.56 -1.80 18.95
C LEU A 64 19.91 -0.74 19.82
N ASP A 65 20.37 -0.55 21.07
CA ASP A 65 20.03 0.65 21.83
C ASP A 65 20.88 1.86 21.39
N THR A 66 20.58 3.04 21.91
CA THR A 66 21.32 4.28 21.59
C THR A 66 22.80 4.24 21.98
N ALA A 67 23.18 3.37 22.92
CA ALA A 67 24.57 3.16 23.30
C ALA A 67 25.29 2.16 22.36
N GLY A 68 24.59 1.61 21.35
CA GLY A 68 25.11 0.60 20.44
C GLY A 68 25.12 -0.81 21.03
N CYS A 69 24.45 -1.06 22.15
CA CYS A 69 24.34 -2.43 22.65
C CYS A 69 23.36 -3.18 21.75
N TYR A 70 23.79 -4.33 21.23
CA TYR A 70 22.94 -5.29 20.57
C TYR A 70 21.72 -5.59 21.44
N LEU A 71 20.53 -5.59 20.85
CA LEU A 71 19.24 -5.92 21.46
C LEU A 71 18.65 -7.21 20.91
N GLY A 72 18.96 -7.61 19.69
CA GLY A 72 18.37 -8.80 19.08
C GLY A 72 18.43 -8.75 17.55
N SER A 73 18.26 -9.89 16.90
CA SER A 73 18.25 -10.01 15.43
C SER A 73 16.84 -10.01 14.83
N HIS A 74 15.81 -9.96 15.67
CA HIS A 74 14.43 -9.95 15.24
C HIS A 74 13.57 -9.27 16.32
N ILE A 75 12.59 -8.49 15.89
CA ILE A 75 11.80 -7.60 16.77
C ILE A 75 11.06 -8.35 17.89
N GLU A 76 10.70 -9.60 17.64
CA GLU A 76 10.02 -10.47 18.62
C GLU A 76 10.93 -11.00 19.74
N VAL A 77 12.24 -10.97 19.54
CA VAL A 77 13.23 -11.59 20.44
C VAL A 77 14.29 -10.59 20.88
N THR A 78 13.91 -9.32 20.99
CA THR A 78 14.79 -8.29 21.55
C THR A 78 14.86 -8.39 23.07
N HIS A 79 16.04 -8.24 23.66
CA HIS A 79 16.18 -8.01 25.08
C HIS A 79 16.01 -6.54 25.43
N LYS A 80 15.55 -6.25 26.66
CA LYS A 80 15.17 -4.93 27.20
C LYS A 80 13.91 -4.30 26.61
N PHE A 81 13.66 -4.42 25.31
CA PHE A 81 12.49 -3.86 24.65
C PHE A 81 11.54 -4.95 24.18
N SER A 82 10.23 -4.72 24.32
CA SER A 82 9.22 -5.50 23.60
C SER A 82 9.09 -4.98 22.17
N ALA A 83 8.57 -5.81 21.27
CA ALA A 83 8.23 -5.37 19.92
C ALA A 83 7.27 -4.16 19.92
N ASP A 84 6.28 -4.14 20.83
CA ASP A 84 5.36 -3.01 20.97
C ASP A 84 6.10 -1.72 21.35
N ALA A 85 7.12 -1.81 22.22
CA ALA A 85 7.93 -0.65 22.58
C ALA A 85 8.79 -0.15 21.40
N ILE A 86 9.23 -1.05 20.52
CA ILE A 86 9.97 -0.71 19.29
C ILE A 86 9.02 -0.07 18.25
N LEU A 87 7.79 -0.56 18.15
CA LEU A 87 6.79 -0.09 17.17
C LEU A 87 6.05 1.18 17.61
N ALA A 88 5.85 1.40 18.91
CA ALA A 88 5.08 2.53 19.44
C ALA A 88 5.54 3.90 18.91
N PRO A 89 6.85 4.19 18.79
CA PRO A 89 7.32 5.44 18.19
C PRO A 89 6.94 5.61 16.71
N LEU A 90 6.70 4.50 15.99
CA LEU A 90 6.35 4.47 14.57
C LEU A 90 4.84 4.53 14.33
N GLU A 91 4.01 4.38 15.38
CA GLU A 91 2.54 4.38 15.26
C GLU A 91 2.01 5.61 14.54
N ARG A 92 2.64 6.78 14.79
CA ARG A 92 2.27 8.04 14.16
C ARG A 92 2.30 7.98 12.63
N ASP A 93 3.22 7.18 12.07
CA ASP A 93 3.37 7.01 10.62
C ASP A 93 2.66 5.74 10.12
N LEU A 94 2.72 4.65 10.88
CA LEU A 94 2.10 3.36 10.51
C LEU A 94 0.57 3.41 10.49
N ILE A 95 -0.07 4.14 11.41
CA ILE A 95 -1.53 4.25 11.45
C ILE A 95 -2.06 4.97 10.19
N PRO A 96 -1.57 6.17 9.81
CA PRO A 96 -1.95 6.79 8.54
C PRO A 96 -1.65 5.90 7.34
N LEU A 97 -0.48 5.28 7.26
CA LEU A 97 -0.16 4.39 6.13
C LEU A 97 -1.14 3.22 6.01
N THR A 98 -1.57 2.65 7.14
CA THR A 98 -2.52 1.53 7.17
C THR A 98 -3.95 1.99 6.82
N LEU A 99 -4.42 3.10 7.38
CA LEU A 99 -5.80 3.56 7.22
C LEU A 99 -6.04 4.35 5.93
N SER A 100 -5.04 5.11 5.47
CA SER A 100 -5.15 5.92 4.25
C SER A 100 -4.45 5.24 3.08
N SER A 101 -3.13 5.14 3.09
CA SER A 101 -2.38 4.67 1.91
C SER A 101 -2.74 3.25 1.48
N LEU A 102 -2.82 2.33 2.45
CA LEU A 102 -3.16 0.94 2.20
C LEU A 102 -4.66 0.78 1.90
N ALA A 103 -5.55 1.37 2.68
CA ALA A 103 -6.98 1.04 2.65
C ALA A 103 -7.87 1.99 1.83
N THR A 104 -7.50 3.26 1.70
CA THR A 104 -8.33 4.30 1.06
C THR A 104 -7.46 5.22 0.20
N MET A 105 -7.86 6.47 -0.07
CA MET A 105 -6.94 7.44 -0.65
C MET A 105 -5.90 7.85 0.40
N PRO A 106 -4.60 7.90 0.07
CA PRO A 106 -3.61 8.50 0.96
C PRO A 106 -4.07 9.88 1.44
N THR A 107 -3.80 10.18 2.71
CA THR A 107 -3.88 11.54 3.26
C THR A 107 -2.46 12.10 3.32
N GLU A 108 -2.29 13.41 3.60
CA GLU A 108 -0.97 14.10 3.68
C GLU A 108 0.16 13.16 4.15
N GLY A 109 1.29 13.16 3.41
CA GLY A 109 2.35 12.14 3.47
C GLY A 109 2.90 11.85 4.87
N PRO A 110 3.58 10.69 5.06
CA PRO A 110 4.09 10.27 6.37
C PRO A 110 4.94 11.40 6.93
N GLY A 111 4.45 11.98 8.04
CA GLY A 111 4.80 13.35 8.40
C GLY A 111 6.28 13.56 8.69
N ASN A 112 7.08 12.49 8.87
CA ASN A 112 8.55 12.51 8.94
C ASN A 112 9.24 11.15 8.71
N LEU A 113 8.55 10.06 8.32
CA LEU A 113 9.21 8.76 8.20
C LEU A 113 10.21 8.78 7.02
N PRO A 114 11.52 8.63 7.26
CA PRO A 114 12.47 8.49 6.15
C PRO A 114 12.19 7.18 5.42
N ALA A 115 12.44 7.16 4.10
CA ALA A 115 12.35 5.94 3.32
C ALA A 115 13.17 4.82 3.97
N LEU A 116 12.48 3.77 4.42
CA LEU A 116 13.12 2.64 5.09
C LEU A 116 13.60 1.63 4.04
N PRO A 117 14.76 1.00 4.22
CA PRO A 117 15.16 -0.11 3.35
C PRO A 117 14.12 -1.23 3.38
N GLN A 118 13.84 -1.79 2.22
CA GLN A 118 12.70 -2.70 2.01
C GLN A 118 12.68 -3.86 3.00
N PHE A 119 13.83 -4.47 3.30
CA PHE A 119 13.91 -5.57 4.27
C PHE A 119 13.45 -5.14 5.67
N LEU A 120 13.94 -4.00 6.17
CA LEU A 120 13.53 -3.47 7.47
C LEU A 120 12.04 -3.10 7.46
N ALA A 121 11.57 -2.46 6.39
CA ALA A 121 10.18 -2.11 6.23
C ALA A 121 9.26 -3.34 6.29
N ILE A 122 9.63 -4.45 5.64
CA ILE A 122 8.89 -5.72 5.69
C ILE A 122 8.82 -6.28 7.11
N GLN A 123 9.95 -6.33 7.82
CA GLN A 123 9.98 -6.83 9.21
C GLN A 123 9.06 -6.01 10.12
N LEU A 124 9.10 -4.69 10.01
CA LEU A 124 8.27 -3.78 10.81
C LEU A 124 6.79 -3.89 10.43
N ALA A 125 6.48 -3.93 9.13
CA ALA A 125 5.10 -4.05 8.64
C ALA A 125 4.47 -5.39 9.04
N ILE A 126 5.21 -6.50 8.97
CA ILE A 126 4.73 -7.81 9.46
C ILE A 126 4.43 -7.74 10.95
N ALA A 127 5.37 -7.23 11.75
CA ALA A 127 5.22 -7.14 13.19
C ALA A 127 4.03 -6.25 13.59
N TRP A 128 3.80 -5.16 12.85
CA TRP A 128 2.65 -4.27 13.00
C TRP A 128 1.34 -4.99 12.67
N MET A 129 1.24 -5.62 11.51
CA MET A 129 0.02 -6.27 11.03
C MET A 129 -0.43 -7.43 11.92
N VAL A 130 0.52 -8.21 12.47
CA VAL A 130 0.23 -9.30 13.40
C VAL A 130 -0.39 -8.78 14.71
N ARG A 131 0.05 -7.60 15.18
CA ARG A 131 -0.43 -6.98 16.43
C ARG A 131 -1.69 -6.18 16.27
N HIS A 132 -1.90 -5.61 15.08
CA HIS A 132 -2.99 -4.71 14.78
C HIS A 132 -3.87 -5.24 13.63
N PRO A 133 -4.41 -6.46 13.72
CA PRO A 133 -5.23 -7.03 12.65
C PRO A 133 -6.47 -6.19 12.33
N SER A 134 -6.99 -5.45 13.33
CA SER A 134 -8.15 -4.56 13.19
C SER A 134 -7.80 -3.13 12.77
N ALA A 135 -6.51 -2.76 12.63
CA ALA A 135 -6.14 -1.39 12.25
C ALA A 135 -6.50 -1.05 10.80
N ILE A 136 -6.98 -2.01 10.01
CA ILE A 136 -7.33 -1.83 8.59
C ILE A 136 -8.84 -1.57 8.40
N SER A 137 -9.66 -1.74 9.43
CA SER A 137 -11.12 -1.59 9.35
C SER A 137 -11.61 -0.39 10.17
N PRO A 138 -11.54 0.86 9.65
CA PRO A 138 -12.07 2.03 10.34
C PRO A 138 -13.60 2.09 10.41
N THR A 139 -14.32 1.25 9.65
CA THR A 139 -15.80 1.28 9.55
C THR A 139 -16.42 0.01 10.14
N GLN A 140 -17.37 0.18 11.08
CA GLN A 140 -18.15 -0.93 11.67
C GLN A 140 -19.10 -1.60 10.66
N ASP A 141 -19.35 -0.97 9.51
CA ASP A 141 -20.05 -1.58 8.38
C ASP A 141 -19.02 -2.23 7.45
N LYS A 142 -18.77 -3.53 7.64
CA LYS A 142 -18.00 -4.32 6.67
C LYS A 142 -18.69 -4.19 5.32
N GLN A 143 -17.98 -3.63 4.34
CA GLN A 143 -18.50 -3.49 2.99
C GLN A 143 -18.89 -4.87 2.45
N HIS A 144 -20.16 -5.04 2.08
CA HIS A 144 -20.67 -6.30 1.57
C HIS A 144 -20.14 -6.53 0.16
N LEU A 145 -19.19 -7.45 0.04
CA LEU A 145 -18.73 -8.01 -1.22
C LEU A 145 -19.62 -9.19 -1.61
N THR A 146 -19.97 -9.28 -2.90
CA THR A 146 -20.72 -10.41 -3.45
C THR A 146 -19.78 -11.28 -4.29
N ASP A 147 -20.02 -12.60 -4.29
CA ASP A 147 -19.20 -13.57 -5.03
C ASP A 147 -19.08 -13.19 -6.51
N ASP A 148 -20.19 -12.79 -7.16
CA ASP A 148 -20.19 -12.36 -8.56
C ASP A 148 -19.22 -11.20 -8.84
N ARG A 149 -19.14 -10.22 -7.93
CA ARG A 149 -18.24 -9.07 -8.09
C ARG A 149 -16.79 -9.47 -7.91
N ILE A 150 -16.52 -10.30 -6.92
CA ILE A 150 -15.18 -10.87 -6.68
C ILE A 150 -14.74 -11.67 -7.91
N HIS A 151 -15.61 -12.52 -8.46
CA HIS A 151 -15.32 -13.31 -9.65
C HIS A 151 -14.99 -12.44 -10.85
N LEU A 152 -15.76 -11.37 -11.11
CA LEU A 152 -15.47 -10.43 -12.19
C LEU A 152 -14.12 -9.73 -12.01
N THR A 153 -13.78 -9.29 -10.80
CA THR A 153 -12.49 -8.66 -10.49
C THR A 153 -11.32 -9.65 -10.64
N LEU A 154 -11.48 -10.91 -10.24
CA LEU A 154 -10.47 -11.97 -10.42
C LEU A 154 -10.35 -12.45 -11.88
N ALA A 155 -11.37 -12.22 -12.71
CA ALA A 155 -11.33 -12.49 -14.15
C ALA A 155 -10.50 -11.45 -14.94
N THR A 156 -9.99 -10.42 -14.26
CA THR A 156 -9.02 -9.48 -14.84
C THR A 156 -7.76 -10.21 -15.28
N ARG A 157 -7.20 -9.77 -16.40
CA ARG A 157 -5.99 -10.34 -17.00
C ARG A 157 -4.97 -9.22 -17.18
N SER A 158 -3.72 -9.51 -16.85
CA SER A 158 -2.62 -8.59 -17.16
C SER A 158 -2.35 -8.60 -18.66
N GLY A 159 -1.98 -7.44 -19.21
CA GLY A 159 -1.68 -7.26 -20.63
C GLY A 159 -0.61 -6.19 -20.83
N GLU A 160 -0.36 -5.84 -22.09
CA GLU A 160 0.54 -4.73 -22.43
C GLU A 160 -0.20 -3.39 -22.27
N GLY A 161 0.22 -2.59 -21.29
CA GLY A 161 -0.31 -1.26 -21.02
C GLY A 161 -1.07 -1.15 -19.69
N PRO A 162 -1.84 -0.06 -19.50
CA PRO A 162 -2.59 0.15 -18.29
C PRO A 162 -3.65 -0.93 -18.04
N LEU A 163 -3.83 -1.32 -16.79
CA LEU A 163 -4.72 -2.38 -16.36
C LEU A 163 -6.10 -1.83 -15.99
N LEU A 164 -7.12 -2.29 -16.71
CA LEU A 164 -8.52 -2.02 -16.39
C LEU A 164 -9.13 -3.21 -15.65
N THR A 165 -9.92 -2.92 -14.62
CA THR A 165 -10.65 -3.92 -13.84
C THR A 165 -12.02 -3.39 -13.42
N THR A 166 -12.88 -4.27 -12.90
CA THR A 166 -14.08 -3.87 -12.17
C THR A 166 -13.81 -3.78 -10.68
N SER A 167 -14.38 -2.77 -10.02
CA SER A 167 -14.36 -2.65 -8.56
C SER A 167 -15.12 -3.83 -7.93
N PRO A 168 -14.54 -4.53 -6.92
CA PRO A 168 -15.26 -5.55 -6.17
C PRO A 168 -16.38 -4.95 -5.31
N TYR A 169 -16.35 -3.63 -5.05
CA TYR A 169 -17.32 -2.93 -4.21
C TYR A 169 -18.52 -2.41 -5.01
N SER A 170 -18.28 -1.66 -6.09
CA SER A 170 -19.33 -0.99 -6.87
C SER A 170 -19.57 -1.58 -8.25
N SER A 171 -18.76 -2.55 -8.69
CA SER A 171 -18.74 -3.08 -10.08
C SER A 171 -18.39 -2.06 -11.16
N ARG A 172 -17.96 -0.85 -10.79
CA ARG A 172 -17.55 0.19 -11.74
C ARG A 172 -16.20 -0.16 -12.39
N PRO A 173 -15.98 0.18 -13.67
CA PRO A 173 -14.64 0.12 -14.26
C PRO A 173 -13.70 1.07 -13.57
N LEU A 174 -12.49 0.62 -13.32
CA LEU A 174 -11.40 1.38 -12.74
C LEU A 174 -10.11 1.14 -13.53
N LEU A 175 -9.33 2.21 -13.68
CA LEU A 175 -7.94 2.18 -14.12
C LEU A 175 -7.04 2.00 -12.89
N GLU A 176 -5.91 1.34 -13.05
CA GLU A 176 -4.92 1.28 -11.98
C GLU A 176 -4.40 2.69 -11.67
N GLN A 177 -4.20 2.98 -10.38
CA GLN A 177 -3.59 4.25 -9.98
C GLN A 177 -2.07 4.16 -9.96
N ILE A 178 -1.55 2.99 -9.56
CA ILE A 178 -0.13 2.73 -9.49
C ILE A 178 0.15 1.24 -9.64
N VAL A 179 1.31 0.93 -10.21
CA VAL A 179 1.87 -0.42 -10.33
C VAL A 179 3.26 -0.45 -9.71
N PHE A 180 3.55 -1.50 -8.94
CA PHE A 180 4.86 -1.68 -8.31
C PHE A 180 5.18 -3.17 -8.16
N SER A 181 6.45 -3.49 -7.93
CA SER A 181 6.92 -4.87 -7.78
C SER A 181 7.39 -5.13 -6.35
N ILE A 182 7.01 -6.29 -5.81
CA ILE A 182 7.39 -6.77 -4.48
C ILE A 182 7.76 -8.25 -4.58
N GLU A 183 9.01 -8.60 -4.27
CA GLU A 183 9.46 -10.01 -4.19
C GLU A 183 9.04 -10.88 -5.40
N GLY A 184 9.14 -10.33 -6.62
CA GLY A 184 8.76 -11.03 -7.85
C GLY A 184 7.25 -11.06 -8.12
N GLN A 185 6.46 -10.30 -7.38
CA GLN A 185 5.04 -10.07 -7.66
C GLN A 185 4.83 -8.66 -8.20
N ARG A 186 4.06 -8.53 -9.27
CA ARG A 186 3.58 -7.24 -9.77
C ARG A 186 2.23 -6.93 -9.16
N VAL A 187 2.16 -5.85 -8.39
CA VAL A 187 1.00 -5.40 -7.65
C VAL A 187 0.43 -4.15 -8.29
N TYR A 188 -0.88 -4.17 -8.52
CA TYR A 188 -1.66 -3.05 -9.04
C TYR A 188 -2.59 -2.56 -7.94
N ARG A 189 -2.64 -1.25 -7.73
CA ARG A 189 -3.59 -0.61 -6.82
C ARG A 189 -4.70 0.07 -7.59
N PHE A 190 -5.92 -0.13 -7.12
CA PHE A 190 -7.13 0.50 -7.62
C PHE A 190 -7.84 1.22 -6.48
N TYR A 191 -8.62 2.25 -6.80
CA TYR A 191 -9.41 3.00 -5.82
C TYR A 191 -10.81 3.26 -6.34
N ASP A 192 -11.78 2.95 -5.50
CA ASP A 192 -13.19 3.21 -5.76
C ASP A 192 -13.64 4.43 -4.94
N GLU A 193 -13.78 5.56 -5.62
CA GLU A 193 -14.25 6.82 -5.04
C GLU A 193 -15.64 6.72 -4.40
N THR A 194 -16.52 5.82 -4.89
CA THR A 194 -17.91 5.75 -4.41
C THR A 194 -18.01 5.24 -2.99
N VAL A 195 -17.08 4.36 -2.62
CA VAL A 195 -17.01 3.73 -1.30
C VAL A 195 -15.77 4.16 -0.52
N ASN A 196 -14.95 5.06 -1.08
CA ASN A 196 -13.66 5.50 -0.56
C ASN A 196 -12.80 4.31 -0.12
N SER A 197 -12.52 3.38 -1.03
CA SER A 197 -11.78 2.16 -0.69
C SER A 197 -10.83 1.74 -1.80
N ALA A 198 -9.63 1.36 -1.41
CA ALA A 198 -8.64 0.77 -2.28
C ALA A 198 -8.76 -0.75 -2.30
N PHE A 199 -8.26 -1.37 -3.37
CA PHE A 199 -8.00 -2.81 -3.44
C PHE A 199 -6.81 -3.07 -4.36
N TYR A 200 -6.27 -4.28 -4.26
CA TYR A 200 -5.03 -4.66 -4.94
C TYR A 200 -5.22 -5.96 -5.69
N LEU A 201 -4.62 -6.02 -6.87
CA LEU A 201 -4.44 -7.26 -7.63
C LEU A 201 -2.94 -7.52 -7.78
N ALA A 202 -2.49 -8.71 -7.38
CA ALA A 202 -1.09 -9.09 -7.44
C ALA A 202 -0.88 -10.37 -8.26
N TRP A 203 -0.01 -10.31 -9.27
CA TRP A 203 0.41 -11.46 -10.07
C TRP A 203 1.85 -11.84 -9.75
N ASP A 204 2.15 -13.13 -9.81
CA ASP A 204 3.52 -13.60 -9.93
C ASP A 204 4.08 -13.19 -11.30
N GLU A 205 5.19 -12.47 -11.33
CA GLU A 205 5.82 -11.98 -12.57
C GLU A 205 6.25 -13.12 -13.50
N THR A 206 6.46 -14.33 -12.96
CA THR A 206 6.80 -15.53 -13.74
C THR A 206 5.57 -16.26 -14.29
N GLN A 207 4.38 -15.97 -13.76
CA GLN A 207 3.13 -16.69 -14.05
C GLN A 207 1.93 -15.74 -14.19
N LEU A 208 2.05 -14.77 -15.11
CA LEU A 208 1.03 -13.74 -15.36
C LEU A 208 -0.33 -14.29 -15.86
N ASP A 209 -0.37 -15.53 -16.35
CA ASP A 209 -1.59 -16.21 -16.83
C ASP A 209 -2.47 -16.74 -15.68
N GLN A 210 -1.96 -16.77 -14.44
CA GLN A 210 -2.71 -17.23 -13.28
C GLN A 210 -3.68 -16.16 -12.74
N THR A 211 -4.64 -16.64 -11.96
CA THR A 211 -5.55 -15.77 -11.20
C THR A 211 -4.73 -14.88 -10.25
N PRO A 212 -4.97 -13.56 -10.22
CA PRO A 212 -4.30 -12.67 -9.27
C PRO A 212 -4.69 -13.00 -7.84
N ALA A 213 -3.81 -12.65 -6.90
CA ALA A 213 -4.22 -12.44 -5.52
C ALA A 213 -5.06 -11.15 -5.45
N LEU A 214 -6.25 -11.22 -4.87
CA LEU A 214 -7.09 -10.07 -4.55
C LEU A 214 -6.96 -9.72 -3.08
N TYR A 215 -6.60 -8.48 -2.78
CA TYR A 215 -6.58 -7.95 -1.42
C TYR A 215 -7.47 -6.71 -1.31
N CYS A 216 -8.46 -6.77 -0.43
CA CYS A 216 -9.41 -5.71 -0.12
C CYS A 216 -9.27 -5.31 1.37
N PRO A 217 -8.43 -4.31 1.69
CA PRO A 217 -8.15 -3.90 3.07
C PRO A 217 -9.41 -3.60 3.90
N THR A 218 -10.30 -2.75 3.38
CA THR A 218 -11.52 -2.29 4.10
C THR A 218 -12.55 -3.39 4.32
N ALA A 219 -12.50 -4.46 3.52
CA ALA A 219 -13.35 -5.65 3.68
C ALA A 219 -12.68 -6.78 4.47
N GLU A 220 -11.41 -6.59 4.90
CA GLU A 220 -10.58 -7.64 5.52
C GLU A 220 -10.52 -8.92 4.68
N LEU A 221 -10.56 -8.79 3.35
CA LEU A 221 -10.62 -9.92 2.42
C LEU A 221 -9.29 -10.09 1.69
N LEU A 222 -8.79 -11.32 1.67
CA LEU A 222 -7.66 -11.76 0.88
C LEU A 222 -8.00 -13.08 0.22
N ILE A 223 -7.93 -13.14 -1.11
CA ILE A 223 -8.14 -14.34 -1.92
C ILE A 223 -6.88 -14.55 -2.75
N SER A 224 -6.27 -15.72 -2.64
CA SER A 224 -5.05 -16.03 -3.41
C SER A 224 -4.75 -17.53 -3.37
N ASP A 225 -4.29 -18.06 -4.49
CA ASP A 225 -3.73 -19.40 -4.63
C ASP A 225 -2.18 -19.39 -4.56
N GLN A 226 -1.56 -18.21 -4.40
CA GLN A 226 -0.11 -18.03 -4.38
C GLN A 226 0.51 -18.44 -3.04
N PRO A 227 1.82 -18.77 -2.99
CA PRO A 227 2.49 -19.11 -1.74
C PRO A 227 2.54 -17.92 -0.75
N ASN A 228 2.30 -18.22 0.53
CA ASN A 228 2.32 -17.25 1.64
C ASN A 228 1.46 -15.99 1.40
N PRO A 229 0.18 -16.13 1.01
CA PRO A 229 -0.64 -15.00 0.62
C PRO A 229 -0.87 -14.02 1.79
N THR A 230 -0.83 -14.54 3.03
CA THR A 230 -1.00 -13.77 4.26
C THR A 230 0.06 -12.68 4.47
N LEU A 231 1.19 -12.75 3.77
CA LEU A 231 2.23 -11.72 3.83
C LEU A 231 1.98 -10.54 2.88
N LEU A 232 1.12 -10.70 1.87
CA LEU A 232 0.87 -9.67 0.86
C LEU A 232 0.48 -8.31 1.48
N PRO A 233 -0.45 -8.22 2.47
CA PRO A 233 -0.78 -6.95 3.09
C PRO A 233 0.42 -6.25 3.74
N ALA A 234 1.24 -7.01 4.48
CA ALA A 234 2.43 -6.48 5.15
C ALA A 234 3.49 -6.04 4.14
N ARG A 235 3.65 -6.77 3.04
CA ARG A 235 4.58 -6.40 1.97
C ARG A 235 4.15 -5.11 1.25
N ILE A 236 2.86 -4.92 0.99
CA ILE A 236 2.34 -3.67 0.40
C ILE A 236 2.54 -2.51 1.38
N LEU A 237 2.24 -2.71 2.67
CA LEU A 237 2.49 -1.69 3.70
C LEU A 237 3.98 -1.34 3.78
N ALA A 238 4.87 -2.33 3.73
CA ALA A 238 6.31 -2.12 3.70
C ALA A 238 6.75 -1.33 2.47
N TRP A 239 6.17 -1.61 1.30
CA TRP A 239 6.44 -0.83 0.09
C TRP A 239 6.14 0.65 0.30
N TYR A 240 5.00 1.00 0.92
CA TYR A 240 4.69 2.39 1.28
C TYR A 240 5.69 3.02 2.26
N MET A 241 6.20 2.25 3.23
CA MET A 241 7.23 2.72 4.17
C MET A 241 8.59 2.98 3.48
N SER A 242 8.86 2.26 2.38
CA SER A 242 10.09 2.39 1.59
C SER A 242 9.99 3.44 0.48
N HIS A 243 8.77 3.82 0.09
CA HIS A 243 8.49 4.64 -1.09
C HIS A 243 7.49 5.77 -0.78
N PRO A 244 7.78 6.64 0.21
CA PRO A 244 6.84 7.69 0.63
C PRO A 244 6.48 8.69 -0.49
N GLU A 245 7.37 8.87 -1.46
CA GLU A 245 7.18 9.76 -2.62
C GLU A 245 5.98 9.36 -3.51
N HIS A 246 5.63 8.07 -3.54
CA HIS A 246 4.56 7.57 -4.39
C HIS A 246 3.15 7.91 -3.89
N ILE A 247 3.02 8.51 -2.70
CA ILE A 247 1.75 9.06 -2.24
C ILE A 247 1.26 10.18 -3.17
N GLU A 248 2.18 11.03 -3.65
CA GLU A 248 1.84 12.08 -4.61
C GLU A 248 1.44 11.49 -5.96
N ASP A 249 2.12 10.44 -6.42
CA ASP A 249 1.77 9.72 -7.66
C ASP A 249 0.35 9.17 -7.61
N ILE A 250 -0.04 8.58 -6.48
CA ILE A 250 -1.40 8.07 -6.28
C ILE A 250 -2.45 9.19 -6.34
N HIS A 251 -2.16 10.35 -5.76
CA HIS A 251 -3.06 11.51 -5.82
C HIS A 251 -3.20 12.06 -7.23
N ASN A 252 -2.12 12.02 -8.01
CA ASN A 252 -2.08 12.55 -9.37
C ASN A 252 -2.48 11.50 -10.43
N ALA A 253 -2.76 10.27 -10.01
CA ALA A 253 -3.14 9.19 -10.92
C ALA A 253 -4.37 9.55 -11.73
N SER A 254 -4.33 9.24 -13.03
CA SER A 254 -5.43 9.54 -13.94
C SER A 254 -6.67 8.74 -13.57
N VAL A 255 -7.80 9.42 -13.45
CA VAL A 255 -9.10 8.76 -13.27
C VAL A 255 -9.60 8.34 -14.65
N LEU A 256 -10.17 7.13 -14.75
CA LEU A 256 -10.75 6.64 -15.99
C LEU A 256 -11.84 7.59 -16.49
N SER A 257 -11.58 8.29 -17.60
CA SER A 257 -12.60 9.05 -18.30
C SER A 257 -13.20 8.22 -19.44
N ALA A 258 -14.53 8.18 -19.54
CA ALA A 258 -15.23 7.43 -20.59
C ALA A 258 -14.87 7.92 -22.02
N GLN A 259 -14.37 9.14 -22.14
CA GLN A 259 -13.95 9.72 -23.42
C GLN A 259 -12.58 9.20 -23.87
N GLU A 260 -11.67 8.91 -22.94
CA GLU A 260 -10.29 8.48 -23.23
C GLU A 260 -10.20 7.06 -23.80
N TYR A 261 -11.21 6.22 -23.55
CA TYR A 261 -11.24 4.82 -24.00
C TYR A 261 -12.30 4.54 -25.06
N GLY A 262 -12.72 5.58 -25.81
CA GLY A 262 -13.52 5.42 -27.02
C GLY A 262 -15.02 5.18 -26.84
N LEU A 263 -15.53 5.09 -25.61
CA LEU A 263 -16.97 4.96 -25.34
C LEU A 263 -17.76 6.21 -25.77
N GLY A 264 -17.12 7.40 -25.74
CA GLY A 264 -17.72 8.63 -26.27
C GLY A 264 -17.77 8.73 -27.79
N SER A 265 -17.06 7.88 -28.53
CA SER A 265 -17.03 7.89 -30.01
C SER A 265 -17.86 6.77 -30.63
N ALA A 266 -18.08 5.65 -29.93
CA ALA A 266 -18.92 4.56 -30.40
C ALA A 266 -20.41 4.95 -30.50
N SER A 267 -20.89 5.82 -29.61
CA SER A 267 -22.27 6.35 -29.64
C SER A 267 -22.53 7.35 -30.78
N ARG A 268 -21.54 7.63 -31.63
CA ARG A 268 -21.66 8.48 -32.82
C ARG A 268 -21.55 7.73 -34.16
N VAL A 269 -21.34 6.40 -34.14
CA VAL A 269 -21.34 5.58 -35.35
C VAL A 269 -22.70 4.90 -35.51
N SER A 270 -23.72 5.72 -35.73
CA SER A 270 -24.97 5.26 -36.34
C SER A 270 -24.82 5.32 -37.85
N GLU A 271 -23.88 4.58 -38.41
CA GLU A 271 -23.77 4.31 -39.85
C GLU A 271 -22.73 3.20 -40.03
N ILE A 272 -23.22 1.97 -40.18
CA ILE A 272 -22.42 0.81 -40.56
C ILE A 272 -22.26 0.87 -42.09
N PRO A 273 -21.05 1.04 -42.65
CA PRO A 273 -20.81 0.66 -44.03
C PRO A 273 -20.58 -0.84 -44.06
N GLU A 274 -21.51 -1.59 -44.64
CA GLU A 274 -21.29 -2.99 -44.99
C GLU A 274 -20.10 -3.13 -45.94
N ALA A 275 -19.04 -3.81 -45.52
CA ALA A 275 -18.16 -4.53 -46.44
C ALA A 275 -17.39 -5.67 -45.76
N PRO A 276 -17.10 -6.77 -46.49
CA PRO A 276 -16.83 -8.08 -45.93
C PRO A 276 -15.33 -8.38 -45.82
N GLY A 277 -14.94 -9.08 -44.75
CA GLY A 277 -13.58 -9.59 -44.64
C GLY A 277 -13.34 -10.28 -43.31
N HIS A 278 -13.40 -11.61 -43.32
CA HIS A 278 -12.95 -12.48 -42.25
C HIS A 278 -11.57 -12.06 -41.73
N LEU A 279 -11.52 -11.61 -40.47
CA LEU A 279 -10.35 -11.77 -39.62
C LEU A 279 -10.80 -12.51 -38.37
N THR A 280 -10.30 -13.73 -38.23
CA THR A 280 -10.42 -14.56 -37.04
C THR A 280 -9.70 -13.87 -35.88
N GLU A 281 -10.43 -13.08 -35.09
CA GLU A 281 -9.98 -12.58 -33.80
C GLU A 281 -10.05 -13.72 -32.77
N ASN A 282 -8.95 -14.46 -32.62
CA ASN A 282 -8.64 -15.10 -31.34
C ASN A 282 -7.88 -14.07 -30.49
N THR A 283 -8.58 -13.04 -30.03
CA THR A 283 -8.13 -12.22 -28.90
C THR A 283 -8.90 -12.69 -27.68
N SER A 284 -8.18 -13.22 -26.69
CA SER A 284 -8.71 -13.60 -25.38
C SER A 284 -9.18 -12.34 -24.66
N LYS A 285 -10.38 -11.85 -25.00
CA LYS A 285 -11.02 -10.69 -24.38
C LYS A 285 -11.48 -11.08 -22.99
N SER A 286 -10.92 -10.44 -21.95
CA SER A 286 -11.32 -10.62 -20.55
C SER A 286 -12.83 -10.44 -20.37
N GLU A 287 -13.44 -11.24 -19.50
CA GLU A 287 -14.88 -11.15 -19.20
C GLU A 287 -15.26 -9.77 -18.63
N ALA A 288 -14.35 -9.11 -17.91
CA ALA A 288 -14.54 -7.73 -17.43
C ALA A 288 -14.65 -6.75 -18.60
N TRP A 289 -13.82 -6.92 -19.64
CA TRP A 289 -13.93 -6.14 -20.88
C TRP A 289 -15.25 -6.38 -21.62
N GLN A 290 -15.71 -7.64 -21.66
CA GLN A 290 -17.00 -7.98 -22.28
C GLN A 290 -18.19 -7.38 -21.50
N TYR A 291 -18.13 -7.39 -20.17
CA TYR A 291 -19.12 -6.74 -19.32
C TYR A 291 -19.20 -5.24 -19.59
N LEU A 292 -18.06 -4.56 -19.71
CA LEU A 292 -18.01 -3.12 -20.02
C LEU A 292 -18.62 -2.80 -21.38
N THR A 293 -18.45 -3.66 -22.38
CA THR A 293 -19.08 -3.46 -23.70
C THR A 293 -20.58 -3.71 -23.71
N ASN A 294 -21.10 -4.46 -22.73
CA ASN A 294 -22.50 -4.87 -22.67
C ASN A 294 -23.34 -4.07 -21.66
N MET A 295 -22.75 -3.09 -20.98
CA MET A 295 -23.44 -2.30 -19.96
C MET A 295 -24.43 -1.32 -20.63
N PRO A 296 -25.73 -1.34 -20.28
CA PRO A 296 -26.70 -0.40 -20.85
C PRO A 296 -26.43 1.03 -20.38
N ASP A 297 -26.48 2.00 -21.31
CA ASP A 297 -26.20 3.44 -21.14
C ASP A 297 -26.95 4.13 -19.97
N SER A 298 -27.98 3.48 -19.41
CA SER A 298 -28.81 4.00 -18.34
C SER A 298 -28.11 4.18 -16.98
N ASP A 299 -26.93 3.59 -16.76
CA ASP A 299 -26.17 3.74 -15.49
C ASP A 299 -24.95 4.69 -15.59
N VAL A 300 -24.72 5.34 -16.75
CA VAL A 300 -23.66 6.35 -16.95
C VAL A 300 -24.15 7.79 -16.64
N GLY A 301 -25.37 7.92 -16.13
CA GLY A 301 -26.04 9.20 -15.91
C GLY A 301 -25.53 10.00 -14.71
N ALA A 302 -24.56 10.88 -14.93
CA ALA A 302 -24.49 12.29 -14.45
C ALA A 302 -23.04 12.81 -14.36
N PHE A 303 -22.28 12.75 -15.44
CA PHE A 303 -21.06 13.55 -15.58
C PHE A 303 -21.36 14.81 -16.40
N SER A 304 -21.90 15.82 -15.73
CA SER A 304 -21.76 17.21 -16.18
C SER A 304 -20.79 17.90 -15.22
N PRO A 305 -19.65 18.45 -15.69
CA PRO A 305 -18.83 19.30 -14.84
C PRO A 305 -19.60 20.60 -14.60
N THR A 306 -20.08 20.79 -13.38
CA THR A 306 -20.63 22.07 -12.95
C THR A 306 -19.52 23.11 -13.04
N GLN A 307 -19.64 24.04 -14.00
CA GLN A 307 -18.80 25.23 -14.06
C GLN A 307 -18.85 25.98 -12.72
N PRO A 308 -17.74 26.55 -12.23
CA PRO A 308 -17.76 27.43 -11.08
C PRO A 308 -18.36 28.77 -11.50
N GLU A 309 -19.61 29.03 -11.11
CA GLU A 309 -20.18 30.37 -11.17
C GLU A 309 -19.48 31.28 -10.16
N THR A 310 -18.62 32.16 -10.66
CA THR A 310 -18.25 33.39 -9.98
C THR A 310 -19.45 34.32 -9.91
N ARG A 311 -19.93 34.67 -8.71
CA ARG A 311 -20.52 36.01 -8.46
C ARG A 311 -20.54 36.43 -6.98
N SER A 312 -19.65 37.41 -6.75
CA SER A 312 -19.64 38.55 -5.83
C SER A 312 -20.83 38.81 -4.87
N THR A 313 -20.42 39.24 -3.68
CA THR A 313 -21.08 39.85 -2.52
C THR A 313 -22.19 40.88 -2.78
N SER A 314 -23.24 40.89 -1.94
CA SER A 314 -23.62 42.06 -1.12
C SER A 314 -24.72 41.71 -0.11
N ALA A 315 -24.65 42.33 1.06
CA ALA A 315 -25.52 42.13 2.22
C ALA A 315 -26.67 43.15 2.25
N THR A 316 -27.84 42.78 2.78
CA THR A 316 -28.66 43.63 3.67
C THR A 316 -29.81 42.84 4.34
N ASN A 317 -29.83 42.93 5.67
CA ASN A 317 -30.89 42.53 6.64
C ASN A 317 -32.11 43.47 6.56
N PRO A 318 -33.16 43.40 7.43
CA PRO A 318 -33.75 42.32 8.26
C PRO A 318 -35.31 42.29 8.24
N HIS A 319 -35.95 41.29 8.86
CA HIS A 319 -37.10 41.48 9.80
C HIS A 319 -37.49 40.15 10.52
N ARG A 320 -37.41 40.18 11.87
CA ARG A 320 -38.06 39.29 12.87
C ARG A 320 -39.48 39.84 13.20
N PRO A 321 -40.38 39.23 14.03
CA PRO A 321 -40.16 38.23 15.11
C PRO A 321 -41.28 37.18 15.40
N GLY A 322 -41.00 36.29 16.37
CA GLY A 322 -41.96 35.49 17.15
C GLY A 322 -41.22 34.43 17.99
N LEU A 323 -40.67 34.72 19.18
CA LEU A 323 -41.28 34.75 20.53
C LEU A 323 -42.06 33.48 20.90
N LEU A 324 -41.55 32.75 21.93
CA LEU A 324 -42.23 31.74 22.77
C LEU A 324 -42.00 30.23 22.53
N SER A 325 -40.76 29.75 22.42
CA SER A 325 -40.44 28.36 22.80
C SER A 325 -39.02 28.18 23.33
N ARG A 326 -38.69 28.96 24.37
CA ARG A 326 -37.52 28.73 25.22
C ARG A 326 -37.85 27.70 26.30
N LEU A 327 -36.96 26.72 26.46
CA LEU A 327 -36.38 26.29 27.74
C LEU A 327 -37.35 25.96 28.89
N LYS A 328 -37.51 24.67 29.19
CA LYS A 328 -37.63 24.16 30.56
C LYS A 328 -37.30 22.67 30.58
N GLY A 329 -36.20 22.31 31.23
CA GLY A 329 -35.80 20.91 31.44
C GLY A 329 -34.40 20.70 32.00
N MET A 330 -33.91 21.62 32.84
CA MET A 330 -32.71 21.42 33.67
C MET A 330 -33.08 20.60 34.92
N PHE A 331 -32.20 19.66 35.29
CA PHE A 331 -31.87 19.26 36.66
C PHE A 331 -33.00 18.98 37.67
N ARG A 332 -33.08 17.71 38.10
CA ARG A 332 -33.32 17.38 39.51
C ARG A 332 -32.40 16.25 39.97
N ARG A 333 -31.46 16.60 40.87
CA ARG A 333 -30.66 15.70 41.70
C ARG A 333 -31.55 15.00 42.74
N ARG A 334 -31.30 13.72 42.97
CA ARG A 334 -30.87 13.18 44.27
C ARG A 334 -30.17 11.86 44.02
#